data_AF-A0A7Y1ZYY3-F1
#
_entry.id   AF-A0A7Y1ZYY3-F1
#
_cell.length_a   1.000
_cell.length_b   1.000
_cell.length_c   1.000
_cell.angle_alpha   90.00
_cell.angle_beta   90.00
_cell.angle_gamma   90.00
#
_symmetry.space_group_name_H-M   'P 1'
#
loop_
_entity.id
_entity.type
_entity.pdbx_description
1 polymer ?
#
loop_
_entity_poly.entity_id
_entity_poly.type
_entity_poly.pdbx_seq_one_letter_code
_entity_poly.pdbx_strand_id
1 'polypeptide(L)'
;MTAPPTRRSVAIAGHTGDAATAEAGWNSDDPSTRAAALGALERLQLLTDDRLADALADPDPTVRRRAAELAATHPTVDLVASLGDPDATVVEMAAWALGEHESNRPPVVDALVELATGAADALVREAAVAALGAIGDDAAVDAIIAATTDKPAVRRR
;
A
#
# COMPACT_ATOMS: atom_id res chain seq x y z
N MET A 1 -29.11 12.49 16.77
CA MET A 1 -27.81 12.41 16.06
C MET A 1 -27.20 11.08 16.43
N THR A 2 -26.93 10.22 15.45
CA THR A 2 -26.24 8.93 15.66
C THR A 2 -24.80 9.22 16.07
N ALA A 3 -24.23 8.45 17.00
CA ALA A 3 -22.84 8.63 17.42
C ALA A 3 -21.89 8.43 16.22
N PRO A 4 -20.75 9.16 16.18
CA PRO A 4 -19.77 8.97 15.11
C PRO A 4 -19.25 7.52 15.12
N PRO A 5 -18.96 6.95 13.94
CA PRO A 5 -18.51 5.57 13.84
C PRO A 5 -17.13 5.41 14.49
N THR A 6 -16.96 4.31 15.22
CA THR A 6 -15.68 3.88 15.77
C THR A 6 -14.99 2.91 14.81
N ARG A 7 -13.67 2.76 14.91
CA ARG A 7 -12.92 1.70 14.22
C ARG A 7 -13.60 0.32 14.32
N ARG A 8 -14.09 -0.03 15.52
CA ARG A 8 -14.76 -1.32 15.77
C ARG A 8 -16.08 -1.43 15.00
N SER A 9 -16.94 -0.41 15.07
CA SER A 9 -18.23 -0.45 14.38
C SER A 9 -18.05 -0.50 12.86
N VAL A 10 -17.06 0.22 12.32
CA VAL A 10 -16.72 0.19 10.89
C VAL A 10 -16.23 -1.20 10.46
N ALA A 11 -15.36 -1.83 11.25
CA ALA A 11 -14.89 -3.19 10.94
C ALA A 11 -16.04 -4.22 10.94
N ILE A 12 -17.00 -4.08 11.86
CA ILE A 12 -18.21 -4.92 11.90
C ILE A 12 -19.07 -4.65 10.66
N ALA A 13 -19.26 -3.38 10.29
CA ALA A 13 -20.07 -2.97 9.16
C ALA A 13 -19.67 -3.66 7.84
N GLY A 14 -18.36 -3.81 7.61
CA GLY A 14 -17.82 -4.54 6.46
C GLY A 14 -18.17 -6.03 6.39
N HIS A 15 -18.61 -6.64 7.49
CA HIS A 15 -19.04 -8.05 7.55
C HIS A 15 -20.57 -8.20 7.66
N THR A 16 -21.30 -7.12 7.96
CA THR A 16 -22.76 -7.15 8.14
C THR A 16 -23.53 -6.49 7.00
N GLY A 17 -22.85 -5.95 5.99
CA GLY A 17 -23.50 -5.25 4.88
C GLY A 17 -23.90 -3.81 5.19
N ASP A 18 -23.42 -3.24 6.30
CA ASP A 18 -23.78 -1.87 6.71
C ASP A 18 -22.91 -0.84 5.97
N ALA A 19 -23.25 -0.57 4.71
CA ALA A 19 -22.55 0.39 3.87
C ALA A 19 -22.54 1.80 4.48
N ALA A 20 -23.61 2.22 5.16
CA ALA A 20 -23.71 3.55 5.73
C ALA A 20 -22.68 3.78 6.84
N THR A 21 -22.49 2.81 7.73
CA THR A 21 -21.45 2.89 8.77
C THR A 21 -20.04 2.82 8.18
N ALA A 22 -19.82 2.02 7.14
CA ALA A 22 -18.52 1.97 6.45
C ALA A 22 -18.17 3.32 5.79
N GLU A 23 -19.11 3.92 5.05
CA GLU A 23 -18.98 5.24 4.42
C GLU A 23 -18.78 6.37 5.45
N ALA A 24 -19.52 6.34 6.55
CA ALA A 24 -19.32 7.30 7.64
C ALA A 24 -17.92 7.17 8.26
N GLY A 25 -17.37 5.96 8.32
CA GLY A 25 -16.02 5.70 8.83
C GLY A 25 -14.92 6.37 8.01
N TRP A 26 -15.10 6.49 6.70
CA TRP A 26 -14.14 7.17 5.82
C TRP A 26 -13.99 8.66 6.15
N ASN A 27 -15.07 9.28 6.61
CA ASN A 27 -15.10 10.70 6.98
C ASN A 27 -14.73 10.94 8.46
N SER A 28 -14.12 9.96 9.14
CA SER A 28 -13.75 10.08 10.56
C SER A 28 -12.47 10.91 10.75
N ASP A 29 -12.44 11.72 11.81
CA ASP A 29 -11.22 12.42 12.24
C ASP A 29 -10.13 11.43 12.71
N ASP A 30 -10.52 10.24 13.17
CA ASP A 30 -9.59 9.21 13.63
C ASP A 30 -9.00 8.42 12.44
N PRO A 31 -7.68 8.50 12.19
CA PRO A 31 -7.04 7.77 11.08
C PRO A 31 -7.21 6.26 11.20
N SER A 32 -7.30 5.73 12.43
CA SER A 32 -7.49 4.31 12.66
C SER A 32 -8.87 3.84 12.19
N THR A 33 -9.87 4.73 12.25
CA THR A 33 -11.23 4.51 11.76
C THR A 33 -11.30 4.66 10.24
N ARG A 34 -10.62 5.68 9.65
CA ARG A 34 -10.52 5.82 8.19
C ARG A 34 -9.86 4.60 7.53
N ALA A 35 -8.74 4.12 8.09
CA ALA A 35 -8.07 2.91 7.59
C ALA A 35 -8.99 1.67 7.69
N ALA A 36 -9.76 1.53 8.76
CA ALA A 36 -10.75 0.45 8.88
C ALA A 36 -11.89 0.58 7.87
N ALA A 37 -12.28 1.81 7.52
CA ALA A 37 -13.31 2.08 6.53
C ALA A 37 -12.89 1.60 5.14
N LEU A 38 -11.64 1.84 4.72
CA LEU A 38 -11.14 1.30 3.45
C LEU A 38 -11.30 -0.22 3.39
N GLY A 39 -10.90 -0.93 4.44
CA GLY A 39 -11.07 -2.39 4.51
C GLY A 39 -12.53 -2.85 4.57
N ALA A 40 -13.42 -2.07 5.18
CA ALA A 40 -14.85 -2.37 5.22
C ALA A 40 -15.49 -2.17 3.84
N LEU A 41 -15.21 -1.04 3.19
CA LEU A 41 -15.67 -0.71 1.85
C LEU A 41 -15.19 -1.75 0.83
N GLU A 42 -13.95 -2.21 0.93
CA GLU A 42 -13.43 -3.27 0.07
C GLU A 42 -14.24 -4.57 0.21
N ARG A 43 -14.47 -5.04 1.44
CA ARG A 43 -15.29 -6.25 1.69
C ARG A 43 -16.71 -6.11 1.17
N LEU A 44 -17.25 -4.89 1.19
CA LEU A 44 -18.58 -4.59 0.66
C LEU A 44 -18.59 -4.34 -0.86
N GLN A 45 -17.43 -4.37 -1.52
CA GLN A 45 -17.27 -4.08 -2.94
C GLN A 45 -17.72 -2.64 -3.29
N LEU A 46 -17.43 -1.71 -2.38
CA LEU A 46 -17.74 -0.28 -2.48
C LEU A 46 -16.48 0.59 -2.50
N LEU A 47 -15.29 -0.01 -2.46
CA LEU A 47 -14.04 0.73 -2.57
C LEU A 47 -13.74 0.99 -4.05
N THR A 48 -13.74 2.27 -4.43
CA THR A 48 -13.41 2.72 -5.78
C THR A 48 -11.94 3.11 -5.89
N ASP A 49 -11.37 3.02 -7.09
CA ASP A 49 -10.00 3.48 -7.37
C ASP A 49 -9.77 4.96 -7.00
N ASP A 50 -10.72 5.85 -7.28
CA ASP A 50 -10.62 7.28 -6.92
C ASP A 50 -10.48 7.47 -5.40
N ARG A 51 -11.32 6.77 -4.62
CA ARG A 51 -11.23 6.78 -3.15
C ARG A 51 -9.93 6.18 -2.65
N LEU A 52 -9.39 5.17 -3.34
CA LEU A 52 -8.11 4.59 -2.99
C LEU A 52 -6.96 5.56 -3.28
N ALA A 53 -7.03 6.29 -4.40
CA ALA A 53 -6.10 7.36 -4.74
C ALA A 53 -6.15 8.51 -3.72
N ASP A 54 -7.34 8.92 -3.28
CA ASP A 54 -7.50 9.90 -2.19
C ASP A 54 -6.85 9.41 -0.89
N ALA A 55 -7.03 8.11 -0.57
CA ALA A 55 -6.46 7.51 0.63
C ALA A 55 -4.93 7.37 0.59
N LEU A 56 -4.33 7.23 -0.58
CA LEU A 56 -2.88 7.29 -0.77
C LEU A 56 -2.31 8.69 -0.49
N ALA A 57 -3.15 9.74 -0.45
CA ALA A 57 -2.77 11.10 -0.09
C ALA A 57 -3.18 11.51 1.34
N ASP A 58 -3.67 10.57 2.16
CA ASP A 58 -4.13 10.87 3.53
C ASP A 58 -2.97 11.41 4.40
N PRO A 59 -3.22 12.40 5.28
CA PRO A 59 -2.18 12.94 6.15
C PRO A 59 -1.56 11.89 7.09
N ASP A 60 -2.29 10.83 7.46
CA ASP A 60 -1.79 9.80 8.36
C ASP A 60 -1.20 8.60 7.58
N PRO A 61 0.05 8.18 7.89
CA PRO A 61 0.70 7.07 7.20
C PRO A 61 -0.04 5.74 7.39
N THR A 62 -0.82 5.56 8.47
CA THR A 62 -1.62 4.35 8.68
C THR A 62 -2.68 4.17 7.59
N VAL A 63 -3.28 5.27 7.14
CA VAL A 63 -4.28 5.27 6.08
C VAL A 63 -3.61 5.04 4.73
N ARG A 64 -2.51 5.77 4.44
CA ARG A 64 -1.74 5.59 3.20
C ARG A 64 -1.20 4.18 3.04
N ARG A 65 -0.64 3.60 4.10
CA ARG A 65 -0.15 2.21 4.11
C ARG A 65 -1.29 1.23 3.83
N ARG A 66 -2.45 1.45 4.46
CA ARG A 66 -3.63 0.60 4.23
C ARG A 66 -4.16 0.73 2.81
N ALA A 67 -4.09 1.93 2.22
CA ALA A 67 -4.45 2.18 0.84
C ALA A 67 -3.50 1.46 -0.12
N ALA A 68 -2.18 1.55 0.09
CA ALA A 68 -1.18 0.85 -0.71
C ALA A 68 -1.34 -0.68 -0.62
N GLU A 69 -1.64 -1.23 0.57
CA GLU A 69 -1.94 -2.65 0.75
C GLU A 69 -3.15 -3.09 -0.08
N LEU A 70 -4.25 -2.32 -0.04
CA LEU A 70 -5.45 -2.62 -0.81
C LEU A 70 -5.23 -2.45 -2.30
N ALA A 71 -4.38 -1.51 -2.71
CA ALA A 71 -4.10 -1.23 -4.10
C ALA A 71 -3.48 -2.41 -4.86
N ALA A 72 -2.92 -3.42 -4.19
CA ALA A 72 -2.44 -4.65 -4.82
C ALA A 72 -3.49 -5.35 -5.69
N THR A 73 -4.78 -5.24 -5.33
CA THR A 73 -5.90 -5.79 -6.15
C THR A 73 -6.55 -4.76 -7.07
N HIS A 74 -6.00 -3.54 -7.16
CA HIS A 74 -6.46 -2.42 -7.99
C HIS A 74 -5.33 -1.94 -8.95
N PRO A 75 -5.03 -2.67 -10.02
CA PRO A 75 -3.88 -2.41 -10.90
C PRO A 75 -3.95 -1.09 -11.70
N THR A 76 -5.12 -0.44 -11.70
CA THR A 76 -5.38 0.87 -12.29
C THR A 76 -4.92 2.03 -11.40
N VAL A 77 -4.72 1.79 -10.10
CA VAL A 77 -4.27 2.80 -9.14
C VAL A 77 -2.76 2.95 -9.23
N ASP A 78 -2.30 4.16 -9.54
CA ASP A 78 -0.87 4.45 -9.66
C ASP A 78 -0.22 4.63 -8.28
N LEU A 79 0.76 3.79 -7.97
CA LEU A 79 1.50 3.78 -6.70
C LEU A 79 2.90 4.40 -6.80
N VAL A 80 3.31 4.90 -7.97
CA VAL A 80 4.67 5.44 -8.16
C VAL A 80 4.98 6.57 -7.17
N ALA A 81 4.02 7.44 -6.87
CA ALA A 81 4.21 8.51 -5.88
C ALA A 81 4.42 7.96 -4.45
N SER A 82 3.79 6.83 -4.10
CA SER A 82 3.90 6.19 -2.78
C SER A 82 5.25 5.50 -2.56
N LEU A 83 6.04 5.25 -3.61
CA LEU A 83 7.43 4.80 -3.48
C LEU A 83 8.36 5.87 -2.88
N GLY A 84 7.94 7.14 -2.89
CA GLY A 84 8.65 8.26 -2.26
C GLY A 84 8.04 8.71 -0.93
N ASP A 85 7.17 7.91 -0.30
CA ASP A 85 6.51 8.28 0.95
C ASP A 85 7.53 8.48 2.10
N PRO A 86 7.34 9.48 2.98
CA PRO A 86 8.20 9.67 4.15
C PRO A 86 8.15 8.50 5.15
N ASP A 87 7.08 7.70 5.15
CA ASP A 87 6.94 6.53 6.00
C ASP A 87 7.36 5.26 5.26
N ALA A 88 8.41 4.59 5.76
CA ALA A 88 8.97 3.40 5.15
C ALA A 88 7.97 2.24 5.02
N THR A 89 6.96 2.16 5.90
CA THR A 89 5.95 1.11 5.82
C THR A 89 4.97 1.34 4.67
N VAL A 90 4.75 2.60 4.26
CA VAL A 90 3.98 2.92 3.04
C VAL A 90 4.78 2.52 1.81
N VAL A 91 6.08 2.87 1.78
CA VAL A 91 6.98 2.50 0.67
C VAL A 91 7.07 0.99 0.50
N GLU A 92 7.22 0.23 1.60
CA GLU A 92 7.22 -1.25 1.58
C GLU A 92 5.94 -1.80 0.92
N MET A 93 4.76 -1.32 1.32
CA MET A 93 3.49 -1.78 0.77
C MET A 93 3.27 -1.35 -0.68
N ALA A 94 3.69 -0.15 -1.05
CA ALA A 94 3.60 0.32 -2.42
C ALA A 94 4.50 -0.51 -3.36
N ALA A 95 5.74 -0.80 -2.94
CA ALA A 95 6.63 -1.67 -3.69
C ALA A 95 6.05 -3.08 -3.85
N TRP A 96 5.56 -3.68 -2.76
CA TRP A 96 4.90 -4.99 -2.82
C TRP A 96 3.71 -4.99 -3.79
N ALA A 97 2.80 -4.02 -3.68
CA ALA A 97 1.62 -3.94 -4.53
C ALA A 97 1.96 -3.73 -6.02
N LEU A 98 2.99 -2.94 -6.34
CA LEU A 98 3.49 -2.79 -7.71
C LEU A 98 4.10 -4.08 -8.27
N GLY A 99 4.68 -4.92 -7.41
CA GLY A 99 5.11 -6.27 -7.75
C GLY A 99 3.93 -7.17 -8.11
N GLU A 100 2.85 -7.15 -7.32
CA GLU A 100 1.61 -7.89 -7.62
C GLU A 100 0.94 -7.41 -8.91
N HIS A 101 1.11 -6.14 -9.28
CA HIS A 101 0.63 -5.59 -10.56
C HIS A 101 1.45 -6.07 -11.76
N GLU A 102 2.67 -6.57 -11.55
CA GLU A 102 3.65 -6.88 -12.60
C GLU A 102 3.87 -5.70 -13.58
N SER A 103 3.75 -4.46 -13.09
CA SER A 103 3.79 -3.25 -13.93
C SER A 103 5.23 -2.90 -14.34
N ASN A 104 5.63 -3.27 -15.56
CA ASN A 104 6.94 -2.93 -16.15
C ASN A 104 7.03 -1.50 -16.73
N ARG A 105 6.18 -0.56 -16.30
CA ARG A 105 6.29 0.84 -16.72
C ARG A 105 7.65 1.40 -16.27
N PRO A 106 8.38 2.16 -17.12
CA PRO A 106 9.69 2.68 -16.74
C PRO A 106 9.72 3.45 -15.40
N PRO A 107 8.75 4.34 -15.08
CA PRO A 107 8.74 5.01 -13.77
C PRO A 107 8.62 4.08 -12.56
N VAL A 108 8.01 2.90 -12.73
CA VAL A 108 7.91 1.88 -11.67
C VAL A 108 9.25 1.17 -11.53
N VAL A 109 9.81 0.67 -12.63
CA VAL A 109 11.09 -0.07 -12.62
C VAL A 109 12.22 0.81 -12.11
N ASP A 110 12.34 2.04 -12.60
CA ASP A 110 13.38 2.99 -12.21
C ASP A 110 13.32 3.29 -10.69
N ALA A 111 12.13 3.58 -10.16
CA ALA A 111 11.95 3.87 -8.74
C ALA A 111 12.24 2.65 -7.86
N LEU A 112 11.82 1.45 -8.27
CA LEU A 112 12.11 0.23 -7.53
C LEU A 112 13.62 -0.11 -7.56
N VAL A 113 14.33 0.15 -8.67
CA VAL A 113 15.79 -0.01 -8.73
C VAL A 113 16.50 0.96 -7.78
N GLU A 114 16.06 2.21 -7.72
CA GLU A 114 16.59 3.20 -6.77
C GLU A 114 16.38 2.74 -5.32
N LEU A 115 15.18 2.27 -4.98
CA LEU A 115 14.87 1.76 -3.64
C LEU A 115 15.69 0.51 -3.30
N ALA A 116 15.79 -0.45 -4.22
CA ALA A 116 16.53 -1.69 -4.02
C ALA A 116 18.01 -1.46 -3.67
N THR A 117 18.61 -0.41 -4.23
CA THR A 117 20.05 -0.12 -4.09
C THR A 117 20.35 0.99 -3.08
N GLY A 118 19.40 1.89 -2.80
CA GLY A 118 19.63 3.11 -2.03
C GLY A 118 18.78 3.28 -0.78
N ALA A 119 17.70 2.51 -0.58
CA ALA A 119 16.83 2.72 0.58
C ALA A 119 17.55 2.38 1.90
N ALA A 120 17.42 3.25 2.90
CA ALA A 120 18.01 3.05 4.21
C ALA A 120 17.36 1.86 4.97
N ASP A 121 16.04 1.72 4.83
CA ASP A 121 15.28 0.65 5.46
C ASP A 121 15.45 -0.67 4.71
N ALA A 122 15.79 -1.74 5.44
CA ALA A 122 16.07 -3.05 4.83
C ALA A 122 14.81 -3.75 4.30
N LEU A 123 13.64 -3.52 4.91
CA LEU A 123 12.37 -4.07 4.42
C LEU A 123 11.94 -3.39 3.13
N VAL A 124 12.20 -2.08 2.99
CA VAL A 124 11.98 -1.36 1.73
C VAL A 124 12.86 -1.92 0.62
N ARG A 125 14.16 -2.15 0.88
CA ARG A 125 15.05 -2.80 -0.11
C ARG A 125 14.55 -4.19 -0.49
N GLU A 126 14.18 -5.01 0.49
CA GLU A 126 13.65 -6.37 0.26
C GLU A 126 12.38 -6.33 -0.60
N ALA A 127 11.41 -5.47 -0.27
CA ALA A 127 10.17 -5.33 -1.00
C ALA A 127 10.41 -4.85 -2.44
N ALA A 128 11.33 -3.89 -2.64
CA ALA A 128 11.68 -3.41 -3.97
C ALA A 128 12.32 -4.51 -4.83
N VAL A 129 13.27 -5.28 -4.27
CA VAL A 129 13.90 -6.40 -4.98
C VAL A 129 12.88 -7.50 -5.31
N ALA A 130 11.99 -7.82 -4.38
CA ALA A 130 10.93 -8.79 -4.61
C ALA A 130 9.98 -8.34 -5.75
N ALA A 131 9.58 -7.06 -5.74
CA ALA A 131 8.74 -6.48 -6.78
C ALA A 131 9.42 -6.50 -8.15
N LEU A 132 10.71 -6.11 -8.23
CA LEU A 132 11.50 -6.19 -9.45
C LEU A 132 11.58 -7.62 -9.99
N GLY A 133 11.76 -8.61 -9.11
CA GLY A 133 11.77 -10.02 -9.48
C GLY A 133 10.43 -10.52 -10.00
N ALA A 134 9.31 -10.03 -9.45
CA ALA A 134 7.96 -10.34 -9.94
C ALA A 134 7.69 -9.70 -11.31
N ILE A 135 8.09 -8.43 -11.50
CA ILE A 135 7.94 -7.69 -12.77
C ILE A 135 8.77 -8.33 -13.89
N GLY A 136 9.99 -8.79 -13.59
CA GLY A 136 10.84 -9.50 -14.54
C GLY A 136 11.41 -8.64 -15.67
N ASP A 137 11.60 -7.33 -15.43
CA ASP A 137 12.22 -6.42 -16.40
C ASP A 137 13.75 -6.56 -16.41
N ASP A 138 14.36 -6.68 -17.59
CA ASP A 138 15.81 -6.85 -17.76
C ASP A 138 16.62 -5.69 -17.17
N ALA A 139 16.05 -4.48 -17.12
CA ALA A 139 16.71 -3.31 -16.51
C ALA A 139 16.96 -3.49 -15.00
N ALA A 140 16.26 -4.43 -14.36
CA ALA A 140 16.38 -4.69 -12.93
C ALA A 140 17.45 -5.73 -12.56
N VAL A 141 18.03 -6.44 -13.54
CA VAL A 141 18.91 -7.59 -13.30
C VAL A 141 20.11 -7.22 -12.43
N ASP A 142 20.78 -6.12 -12.72
CA ASP A 142 21.96 -5.68 -11.96
C ASP A 142 21.61 -5.33 -10.51
N ALA A 143 20.45 -4.71 -10.28
CA ALA A 143 19.96 -4.36 -8.95
C ALA A 143 19.63 -5.63 -8.13
N ILE A 144 18.99 -6.63 -8.75
CA ILE A 144 18.68 -7.91 -8.11
C ILE A 144 19.96 -8.66 -7.76
N ILE A 145 20.94 -8.73 -8.67
CA ILE A 145 22.24 -9.37 -8.42
C ILE A 145 22.95 -8.69 -7.25
N ALA A 146 23.01 -7.35 -7.24
CA ALA A 146 23.63 -6.60 -6.14
C ALA A 146 22.95 -6.92 -4.79
N ALA A 147 21.62 -7.01 -4.76
CA ALA A 147 20.86 -7.32 -3.54
C ALA A 147 21.18 -8.69 -2.93
N THR A 148 21.63 -9.67 -3.73
CA THR A 148 22.04 -11.00 -3.19
C THR A 148 23.23 -10.96 -2.23
N THR A 149 23.93 -9.83 -2.20
CA THR A 149 25.07 -9.61 -1.30
C THR A 149 24.71 -8.82 -0.03
N ASP A 150 23.47 -8.33 0.07
CA ASP A 150 23.00 -7.59 1.24
C ASP A 150 22.69 -8.53 2.41
N LYS A 151 22.75 -7.99 3.63
CA LYS A 151 22.43 -8.75 4.84
C LYS A 151 20.91 -8.94 4.91
N PRO A 152 20.42 -10.19 5.05
CA PRO A 152 18.99 -10.45 5.15
C PRO A 152 18.43 -9.76 6.40
N ALA A 153 17.33 -9.03 6.20
CA ALA A 153 16.57 -8.47 7.31
C ALA A 153 15.89 -9.61 8.08
N VAL A 154 16.17 -9.73 9.38
CA VAL A 154 15.46 -10.69 10.23
C VAL A 154 14.08 -10.11 10.55
N ARG A 155 13.04 -10.55 9.83
CA ARG A 155 11.65 -10.24 10.18
C ARG A 155 11.27 -10.98 11.48
N ARG A 156 10.98 -10.24 12.55
CA ARG A 156 10.31 -10.79 13.74
C ARG A 156 8.81 -10.83 13.43
N ARG A 157 8.28 -12.04 13.20
CA ARG A 157 6.84 -12.29 13.06
C ARG A 157 6.20 -12.44 14.43
#